data_AF-A0AAV3XIF4-F1
#
_entry.id   AF-A0AAV3XIF4-F1
#
_cell.length_a   1.000
_cell.length_b   1.000
_cell.length_c   1.000
_cell.angle_alpha   90.00
_cell.angle_beta   90.00
_cell.angle_gamma   90.00
#
_symmetry.space_group_name_H-M   'P 1'
#
loop_
_entity.id
_entity.type
_entity.pdbx_description
1 polymer ?
#
loop_
_entity_poly.entity_id
_entity_poly.type
_entity_poly.pdbx_seq_one_letter_code
_entity_poly.pdbx_strand_id
1 'polypeptide(L)'
;MTLSDATKKLVRKRAKSLCEYCHFLEEASAAKFAIDRIVPQSIGGADDPDNLALACQRCNGYRSNFITGIDPQTQEIIPLFNPRQQKWSDHFIWTADGLKIIGITPTGRATGNRLDLNDERHNEGSIVKARRLWVRGGWHPPDEDPRQAGEKV
;
A
#
# COMPACT_ATOMS: atom_id res chain seq x y z
N MET A 1 18.71 -6.62 13.36
CA MET A 1 18.64 -8.09 13.27
C MET A 1 18.07 -8.49 11.92
N THR A 2 18.52 -9.61 11.37
CA THR A 2 18.01 -10.14 10.09
C THR A 2 16.78 -11.01 10.38
N LEU A 3 15.67 -10.74 9.70
CA LEU A 3 14.44 -11.55 9.84
C LEU A 3 14.67 -12.99 9.39
N SER A 4 14.07 -13.94 10.12
CA SER A 4 14.09 -15.35 9.72
C SER A 4 13.33 -15.58 8.41
N ASP A 5 13.71 -16.62 7.66
CA ASP A 5 13.02 -16.97 6.42
C ASP A 5 11.58 -17.46 6.65
N ALA A 6 11.33 -18.10 7.81
CA ALA A 6 9.99 -18.46 8.25
C ALA A 6 9.09 -17.21 8.41
N THR A 7 9.62 -16.15 9.05
CA THR A 7 8.92 -14.88 9.21
C THR A 7 8.66 -14.21 7.85
N LYS A 8 9.66 -14.16 6.96
CA LYS A 8 9.51 -13.60 5.61
C LYS A 8 8.44 -14.32 4.79
N LYS A 9 8.38 -15.66 4.89
CA LYS A 9 7.38 -16.49 4.20
C LYS A 9 5.98 -16.30 4.79
N LEU A 10 5.87 -16.20 6.12
CA LEU A 10 4.62 -15.92 6.81
C LEU A 10 4.01 -14.59 6.33
N VAL A 11 4.79 -13.51 6.35
CA VAL A 11 4.32 -12.17 5.94
C VAL A 11 3.85 -12.18 4.48
N ARG A 12 4.62 -12.77 3.56
CA ARG A 12 4.23 -12.90 2.14
C ARG A 12 2.94 -13.67 1.94
N LYS A 13 2.82 -14.84 2.57
CA LYS A 13 1.63 -15.70 2.46
C LYS A 13 0.39 -14.96 2.97
N ARG A 14 0.50 -14.31 4.12
CA ARG A 14 -0.58 -13.53 4.73
C ARG A 14 -1.02 -12.36 3.84
N ALA A 15 -0.08 -11.68 3.19
CA ALA A 15 -0.36 -10.59 2.27
C ALA A 15 -0.83 -11.05 0.88
N LYS A 16 -0.99 -12.36 0.63
CA LYS A 16 -1.27 -12.93 -0.71
C LYS A 16 -0.28 -12.42 -1.79
N SER A 17 0.97 -12.17 -1.40
CA SER A 17 2.00 -11.54 -2.24
C SER A 17 1.65 -10.14 -2.77
N LEU A 18 0.64 -9.47 -2.20
CA LEU A 18 0.31 -8.08 -2.50
C LEU A 18 1.07 -7.14 -1.57
N CYS A 19 1.48 -5.98 -2.08
CA CYS A 19 1.91 -4.87 -1.23
C CYS A 19 0.74 -4.47 -0.35
N GLU A 20 0.88 -4.53 0.97
CA GLU A 20 -0.23 -4.32 1.91
C GLU A 20 -0.71 -2.85 1.95
N TYR A 21 -0.02 -1.93 1.27
CA TYR A 21 -0.41 -0.52 1.15
C TYR A 21 -1.08 -0.20 -0.18
N CYS A 22 -0.52 -0.67 -1.29
CA CYS A 22 -0.95 -0.28 -2.64
C CYS A 22 -1.54 -1.43 -3.48
N HIS A 23 -1.59 -2.63 -2.91
CA HIS A 23 -2.15 -3.84 -3.52
C HIS A 23 -1.55 -4.16 -4.90
N PHE A 24 -0.28 -3.78 -5.10
CA PHE A 24 0.54 -4.23 -6.22
C PHE A 24 1.01 -5.66 -5.96
N LEU A 25 0.94 -6.54 -6.96
CA LEU A 25 1.38 -7.94 -6.87
C LEU A 25 2.90 -8.09 -6.99
N GLU A 26 3.55 -8.80 -6.05
CA GLU A 26 5.00 -9.04 -6.04
C GLU A 26 5.48 -9.75 -7.31
N GLU A 27 4.68 -10.69 -7.84
CA GLU A 27 4.99 -11.43 -9.07
C GLU A 27 5.04 -10.54 -10.32
N ALA A 28 4.33 -9.41 -10.32
CA ALA A 28 4.37 -8.43 -11.40
C ALA A 28 5.54 -7.44 -11.25
N SER A 29 6.42 -7.63 -10.26
CA SER A 29 7.59 -6.78 -10.02
C SER A 29 8.89 -7.46 -10.45
N ALA A 30 9.82 -6.66 -10.98
CA ALA A 30 11.18 -7.12 -11.25
C ALA A 30 12.02 -7.40 -9.99
N ALA A 31 11.56 -6.92 -8.81
CA ALA A 31 12.25 -7.09 -7.55
C ALA A 31 11.31 -7.61 -6.46
N LYS A 32 11.85 -8.42 -5.54
CA LYS A 32 11.09 -8.83 -4.35
C LYS A 32 10.73 -7.62 -3.49
N PHE A 33 9.58 -7.72 -2.85
CA PHE A 33 9.10 -6.74 -1.90
C PHE A 33 9.88 -6.82 -0.59
N ALA A 34 9.97 -5.67 0.07
CA ALA A 34 10.56 -5.54 1.39
C ALA A 34 9.59 -6.08 2.45
N ILE A 35 10.14 -6.55 3.57
CA ILE A 35 9.38 -6.74 4.80
C ILE A 35 9.55 -5.46 5.61
N ASP A 36 8.55 -4.59 5.50
CA ASP A 36 8.49 -3.29 6.15
C ASP A 36 8.07 -3.44 7.62
N ARG A 37 8.51 -2.50 8.46
CA ARG A 37 8.16 -2.43 9.87
C ARG A 37 7.20 -1.27 10.12
N ILE A 38 5.98 -1.59 10.54
CA ILE A 38 4.90 -0.61 10.73
C ILE A 38 5.25 0.37 11.85
N VAL A 39 5.86 -0.10 12.92
CA VAL A 39 6.63 0.73 13.84
C VAL A 39 8.09 0.57 13.45
N PRO A 40 8.78 1.63 12.98
CA PRO A 40 10.18 1.54 12.60
C PRO A 40 11.09 1.20 13.77
N GLN A 41 12.19 0.51 13.50
CA GLN A 41 13.23 0.21 14.49
C GLN A 41 13.81 1.47 15.14
N SER A 42 13.89 2.58 14.39
CA SER A 42 14.41 3.86 14.89
C SER A 42 13.60 4.44 16.06
N ILE A 43 12.37 3.97 16.27
CA ILE A 43 11.50 4.37 17.39
C ILE A 43 11.09 3.17 18.25
N GLY A 44 11.86 2.08 18.22
CA GLY A 44 11.67 0.92 19.09
C GLY A 44 10.76 -0.19 18.55
N GLY A 45 10.43 -0.18 17.25
CA GLY A 45 9.61 -1.23 16.66
C GLY A 45 10.28 -2.60 16.62
N ALA A 46 9.53 -3.63 17.03
CA ALA A 46 9.99 -5.02 17.09
C ALA A 46 9.96 -5.74 15.72
N ASP A 47 10.63 -6.88 15.65
CA ASP A 47 10.65 -7.77 14.48
C ASP A 47 9.53 -8.85 14.54
N ASP A 48 8.54 -8.64 15.41
CA ASP A 48 7.39 -9.53 15.57
C ASP A 48 6.47 -9.48 14.33
N PRO A 49 5.89 -10.61 13.86
CA PRO A 49 4.98 -10.63 12.71
C PRO A 49 3.84 -9.61 12.74
N ASP A 50 3.39 -9.18 13.93
CA ASP A 50 2.33 -8.17 14.11
C ASP A 50 2.82 -6.74 13.92
N ASN A 51 4.12 -6.53 13.72
CA ASN A 51 4.71 -5.26 13.32
C ASN A 51 5.24 -5.26 11.87
N LEU A 52 5.05 -6.36 11.13
CA LEU A 52 5.60 -6.51 9.78
C LEU A 52 4.53 -6.40 8.71
N ALA A 53 4.86 -5.76 7.59
CA ALA A 53 4.03 -5.69 6.39
C ALA A 53 4.84 -6.02 5.13
N LEU A 54 4.22 -6.64 4.13
CA LEU A 54 4.82 -6.78 2.81
C LEU A 54 4.67 -5.45 2.05
N ALA A 55 5.77 -4.86 1.61
CA ALA A 55 5.76 -3.55 0.95
C ALA A 55 6.58 -3.55 -0.34
N CYS A 56 6.01 -3.05 -1.43
CA CYS A 56 6.77 -2.80 -2.64
C CYS A 56 7.82 -1.71 -2.41
N GLN A 57 8.84 -1.66 -3.27
CA GLN A 57 9.96 -0.72 -3.11
C GLN A 57 9.50 0.75 -3.05
N ARG A 58 8.46 1.12 -3.81
CA ARG A 58 7.86 2.48 -3.78
C ARG A 58 7.25 2.79 -2.41
N CYS A 59 6.32 1.96 -1.95
CA CYS A 59 5.64 2.19 -0.66
C CYS A 59 6.63 2.13 0.50
N ASN A 60 7.53 1.15 0.52
CA ASN A 60 8.56 1.03 1.55
C ASN A 60 9.48 2.29 1.58
N GLY A 61 9.97 2.72 0.42
CA GLY A 61 10.84 3.89 0.30
C GLY A 61 10.16 5.19 0.72
N TYR A 62 8.93 5.43 0.27
CA TYR A 62 8.19 6.65 0.64
C TYR A 62 7.75 6.65 2.10
N ARG A 63 7.38 5.49 2.65
CA ARG A 63 7.05 5.36 4.07
C ARG A 63 8.25 5.63 4.95
N SER A 64 9.39 5.02 4.63
CA SER A 64 10.63 5.12 5.40
C SER A 64 10.37 4.90 6.89
N ASN A 65 10.68 5.88 7.75
CA ASN A 65 10.46 5.83 9.19
C ASN A 65 9.20 6.57 9.66
N PHE A 66 8.26 6.88 8.77
CA PHE A 66 7.08 7.66 9.12
C PHE A 66 5.93 6.76 9.55
N ILE A 67 5.29 7.15 10.66
CA ILE A 67 4.09 6.50 11.20
C ILE A 67 2.84 7.38 11.10
N THR A 68 3.00 8.63 10.67
CA THR A 68 1.93 9.60 10.43
C THR A 68 2.09 10.25 9.06
N GLY A 69 1.00 10.83 8.57
CA GLY A 69 0.94 11.65 7.36
C GLY A 69 -0.03 12.80 7.53
N ILE A 70 0.04 13.77 6.62
CA ILE A 70 -0.90 14.90 6.59
C ILE A 70 -2.10 14.48 5.76
N ASP A 71 -3.31 14.55 6.32
CA ASP A 71 -4.55 14.46 5.55
C ASP A 71 -4.67 15.73 4.68
N PRO A 72 -4.62 15.62 3.34
CA PRO A 72 -4.69 16.79 2.47
C PRO A 72 -6.00 17.57 2.60
N GLN A 73 -7.09 16.97 3.11
CA GLN A 73 -8.37 17.68 3.28
C GLN A 73 -8.41 18.50 4.57
N THR A 74 -8.01 17.92 5.71
CA THR A 74 -8.12 18.58 7.02
C THR A 74 -6.83 19.27 7.46
N GLN A 75 -5.71 18.98 6.81
CA GLN A 75 -4.35 19.38 7.20
C GLN A 75 -3.89 18.83 8.56
N GLU A 76 -4.64 17.88 9.12
CA GLU A 76 -4.28 17.25 10.38
C GLU A 76 -3.22 16.16 10.20
N ILE A 77 -2.45 15.93 11.26
CA ILE A 77 -1.50 14.83 11.33
C ILE A 77 -2.27 13.58 11.75
N ILE A 78 -2.40 12.62 10.83
CA ILE A 78 -3.16 11.39 11.01
C ILE A 78 -2.21 10.18 11.00
N PRO A 79 -2.41 9.17 11.86
CA PRO A 79 -1.70 7.89 11.75
C PRO A 79 -1.85 7.27 10.36
N LEU A 80 -0.75 6.72 9.84
CA LEU A 80 -0.79 5.99 8.59
C LEU A 80 -1.53 4.66 8.76
N PHE A 81 -2.05 4.15 7.65
CA PHE A 81 -2.74 2.87 7.59
C PHE A 81 -1.87 1.74 8.14
N ASN A 82 -2.45 0.96 9.04
CA ASN A 82 -1.82 -0.20 9.66
C ASN A 82 -2.54 -1.49 9.21
N PRO A 83 -1.95 -2.29 8.28
CA PRO A 83 -2.59 -3.49 7.76
C PRO A 83 -2.73 -4.63 8.79
N ARG A 84 -2.18 -4.48 9.99
CA ARG A 84 -2.33 -5.44 11.09
C ARG A 84 -3.55 -5.14 11.95
N GLN A 85 -4.03 -3.90 11.93
CA GLN A 85 -5.13 -3.42 12.77
C GLN A 85 -6.35 -2.96 11.97
N GLN A 86 -6.19 -2.69 10.67
CA GLN A 86 -7.20 -2.08 9.82
C GLN A 86 -7.41 -2.90 8.55
N LYS A 87 -8.65 -2.92 8.04
CA LYS A 87 -8.95 -3.51 6.73
C LYS A 87 -8.73 -2.47 5.65
N TRP A 88 -8.09 -2.87 4.56
CA TRP A 88 -7.80 -1.96 3.45
C TRP A 88 -9.09 -1.35 2.85
N SER A 89 -10.13 -2.18 2.67
CA SER A 89 -11.43 -1.78 2.13
C SER A 89 -12.19 -0.73 2.95
N ASP A 90 -11.86 -0.58 4.23
CA ASP A 90 -12.50 0.41 5.10
C ASP A 90 -11.90 1.82 4.88
N HIS A 91 -10.71 1.88 4.28
CA HIS A 91 -9.91 3.12 4.13
C HIS A 91 -9.67 3.52 2.68
N PHE A 92 -9.74 2.57 1.76
CA PHE A 92 -9.40 2.77 0.36
C PHE A 92 -10.41 2.13 -0.57
N ILE A 93 -10.53 2.72 -1.75
CA ILE A 93 -11.29 2.20 -2.88
C ILE A 93 -10.52 2.46 -4.17
N TRP A 94 -10.62 1.55 -5.13
CA TRP A 94 -10.10 1.81 -6.48
C TRP A 94 -11.08 2.65 -7.30
N THR A 95 -10.54 3.47 -8.20
CA THR A 95 -11.35 4.08 -9.26
C THR A 95 -12.03 3.00 -10.13
N ALA A 96 -13.11 3.37 -10.80
CA ALA A 96 -13.86 2.45 -11.67
C ALA A 96 -12.97 1.79 -12.74
N ASP A 97 -11.95 2.49 -13.24
CA ASP A 97 -10.96 1.97 -14.19
C ASP A 97 -9.84 1.13 -13.54
N GLY A 98 -9.76 1.09 -12.21
CA GLY A 98 -8.77 0.31 -11.46
C GLY A 98 -7.36 0.92 -11.48
N LEU A 99 -7.21 2.20 -11.84
CA LEU A 99 -5.90 2.81 -12.03
C LEU A 99 -5.41 3.63 -10.83
N LYS A 100 -6.32 4.18 -10.04
CA LYS A 100 -6.01 5.02 -8.88
C LYS A 100 -6.64 4.49 -7.60
N ILE A 101 -5.91 4.68 -6.50
CA ILE A 101 -6.38 4.41 -5.14
C ILE A 101 -6.93 5.73 -4.57
N ILE A 102 -8.14 5.71 -4.03
CA ILE A 102 -8.77 6.83 -3.35
C ILE A 102 -8.83 6.51 -1.86
N GLY A 103 -8.28 7.39 -1.02
CA GLY A 103 -8.49 7.34 0.42
C GLY A 103 -9.87 7.90 0.80
N ILE A 104 -10.72 7.07 1.40
CA ILE A 104 -12.11 7.43 1.76
C ILE A 104 -12.28 7.84 3.23
N THR A 105 -11.23 7.70 4.04
CA THR A 105 -11.15 8.20 5.42
C THR A 105 -9.92 9.09 5.60
N PRO A 106 -9.80 9.86 6.72
CA PRO A 106 -8.59 10.61 7.02
C PRO A 106 -7.32 9.77 6.98
N THR A 107 -7.33 8.57 7.57
CA THR A 107 -6.20 7.61 7.51
C THR A 107 -5.88 7.21 6.07
N GLY A 108 -6.89 6.91 5.27
CA GLY A 108 -6.71 6.56 3.85
C GLY A 108 -6.09 7.71 3.06
N ARG A 109 -6.58 8.93 3.23
CA ARG A 109 -6.06 10.11 2.53
C ARG A 109 -4.66 10.48 2.98
N ALA A 110 -4.39 10.50 4.28
CA ALA A 110 -3.06 10.76 4.82
C ALA A 110 -2.04 9.72 4.34
N THR A 111 -2.44 8.45 4.28
CA THR A 111 -1.60 7.36 3.74
C THR A 111 -1.36 7.49 2.25
N GLY A 112 -2.44 7.72 1.48
CA GLY A 112 -2.40 7.94 0.05
C GLY A 112 -1.45 9.07 -0.34
N ASN A 113 -1.57 10.19 0.37
CA ASN A 113 -0.69 11.33 0.25
C ASN A 113 0.75 10.95 0.66
N ARG A 114 0.98 10.47 1.89
CA ARG A 114 2.34 10.18 2.41
C ARG A 114 3.13 9.21 1.53
N LEU A 115 2.49 8.17 1.03
CA LEU A 115 3.09 7.11 0.22
C LEU A 115 3.03 7.40 -1.29
N ASP A 116 2.41 8.50 -1.69
CA ASP A 116 2.21 8.87 -3.09
C ASP A 116 1.68 7.70 -3.93
N LEU A 117 0.57 7.10 -3.46
CA LEU A 117 0.07 5.83 -3.99
C LEU A 117 -0.28 5.86 -5.49
N ASN A 118 -0.46 7.06 -6.04
CA ASN A 118 -0.82 7.31 -7.43
C ASN A 118 0.27 8.05 -8.24
N ASP A 119 1.48 8.25 -7.69
CA ASP A 119 2.56 9.02 -8.34
C ASP A 119 2.09 10.42 -8.79
N GLU A 120 1.39 11.14 -7.90
CA GLU A 120 0.95 12.51 -8.18
C GLU A 120 2.06 13.53 -7.90
N ARG A 121 3.04 13.17 -7.07
CA ARG A 121 4.17 14.04 -6.71
C ARG A 121 5.50 13.55 -7.28
N HIS A 122 5.66 12.24 -7.44
CA HIS A 122 6.88 11.61 -7.96
C HIS A 122 6.61 10.82 -9.24
N ASN A 123 7.68 10.56 -10.01
CA ASN A 123 7.71 9.62 -11.14
C ASN A 123 6.65 9.84 -12.24
N GLU A 124 6.07 11.03 -12.36
CA GLU A 124 5.20 11.42 -13.48
C GLU A 124 4.07 10.42 -13.78
N GLY A 125 3.37 9.95 -12.74
CA GLY A 125 2.25 9.01 -12.86
C GLY A 125 2.64 7.61 -13.36
N SER A 126 3.91 7.22 -13.24
CA SER A 126 4.42 5.95 -13.79
C SER A 126 3.67 4.72 -13.27
N ILE A 127 3.30 4.68 -11.98
CA ILE A 127 2.49 3.57 -11.45
C ILE A 127 1.11 3.50 -12.11
N VAL A 128 0.46 4.62 -12.39
CA VAL A 128 -0.84 4.67 -13.05
C VAL A 128 -0.72 4.16 -14.50
N LYS A 129 0.36 4.53 -15.20
CA LYS A 129 0.69 4.01 -16.53
C LYS A 129 0.92 2.48 -16.50
N ALA A 130 1.63 1.98 -15.49
CA ALA A 130 1.86 0.54 -15.31
C ALA A 130 0.56 -0.23 -14.99
N ARG A 131 -0.26 0.29 -14.07
CA ARG A 131 -1.58 -0.29 -13.72
C ARG A 131 -2.48 -0.44 -14.94
N ARG A 132 -2.42 0.48 -15.91
CA ARG A 132 -3.16 0.34 -17.18
C ARG A 132 -2.80 -0.94 -17.93
N LEU A 133 -1.52 -1.32 -17.94
CA LEU A 133 -1.06 -2.57 -18.55
C LEU A 133 -1.49 -3.78 -17.72
N TRP A 134 -1.45 -3.67 -16.39
CA TRP A 134 -1.87 -4.74 -15.48
C TRP A 134 -3.37 -5.02 -15.54
N VAL A 135 -4.20 -3.98 -15.66
CA VAL A 135 -5.65 -4.10 -15.88
C VAL A 135 -5.91 -4.84 -17.19
N ARG A 136 -5.20 -4.49 -18.27
CA ARG A 136 -5.29 -5.22 -19.55
C ARG A 136 -4.87 -6.68 -19.43
N GLY A 137 -3.95 -6.97 -18.51
CA GLY A 137 -3.51 -8.31 -18.17
C GLY A 137 -4.51 -9.12 -17.33
N GLY A 138 -5.50 -8.48 -16.72
CA GLY A 138 -6.55 -9.14 -15.95
C GLY A 138 -6.17 -9.52 -14.51
N TRP A 139 -5.02 -9.08 -14.00
CA TRP A 139 -4.57 -9.37 -12.62
C TRP A 139 -4.58 -8.13 -11.70
N HIS A 140 -5.16 -7.00 -12.15
CA HIS A 140 -5.24 -5.77 -11.37
C HIS A 140 -6.54 -5.00 -11.64
N PRO A 141 -7.13 -4.34 -10.63
CA PRO A 141 -6.86 -4.50 -9.18
C PRO A 141 -7.24 -5.90 -8.67
N PRO A 142 -6.86 -6.28 -7.43
CA PRO A 142 -7.36 -7.51 -6.82
C PRO A 142 -8.88 -7.57 -6.78
N ASP A 143 -9.47 -8.73 -7.10
CA ASP A 143 -10.93 -8.91 -7.21
C ASP A 143 -11.69 -8.64 -5.89
N GLU A 144 -11.03 -8.87 -4.76
CA GLU A 144 -11.60 -8.64 -3.42
C GLU A 144 -11.62 -7.16 -3.03
N ASP A 145 -10.89 -6.29 -3.74
CA ASP A 145 -10.83 -4.87 -3.39
C ASP A 145 -12.07 -4.12 -3.87
N PRO A 146 -12.61 -3.19 -3.06
CA PRO A 146 -13.72 -2.37 -3.48
C PRO A 146 -13.31 -1.47 -4.65
N ARG A 147 -14.23 -1.31 -5.61
CA ARG A 147 -14.11 -0.41 -6.75
C ARG A 147 -15.32 0.52 -6.82
N GLN A 148 -15.11 1.76 -7.23
CA GLN A 148 -16.23 2.64 -7.58
C GLN A 148 -17.07 1.99 -8.68
N ALA A 149 -18.39 2.16 -8.61
CA ALA A 149 -19.27 1.76 -9.70
C ALA A 149 -18.86 2.51 -10.98
N GLY A 150 -18.71 1.80 -12.09
CA GLY A 150 -18.51 2.45 -13.39
C GLY A 150 -19.72 3.31 -13.72
N GLU A 151 -19.49 4.49 -14.30
CA GLU A 151 -20.56 5.22 -14.98
C GLU A 151 -21.14 4.28 -16.04
N LYS A 152 -22.43 3.97 -15.93
CA LYS A 152 -23.18 3.40 -17.05
C LYS A 152 -23.20 4.49 -18.12
N VAL A 153 -22.34 4.37 -19.12
CA VAL A 153 -22.44 5.15 -20.35
C VAL A 153 -23.72 4.75 -21.07
#